data_AF-A0A8R1IWL6-F1
#
_entry.id   AF-A0A8R1IWL6-F1
#
_cell.length_a   1.000
_cell.length_b   1.000
_cell.length_c   1.000
_cell.angle_alpha   90.00
_cell.angle_beta   90.00
_cell.angle_gamma   90.00
#
_symmetry.space_group_name_H-M   'P 1'
#
loop_
_entity.id
_entity.type
_entity.pdbx_description
1 polymer ?
#
loop_
_entity_poly.entity_id
_entity_poly.type
_entity_poly.pdbx_seq_one_letter_code
_entity_poly.pdbx_strand_id
1 'polypeptide(L)'
;MLCGVAEHEFEKFQYNNYYVSGRFLDFENPVEVVMIYRSNYTNSSAALVNSDSSSVFVSAATYSEALVNAGGEVYLFESRQKPYTMHISDMQFFIGIHRESVHTTDMDILDRFYSKMLVNFTKFGEPSPNWQKYDPAKMNFLSLEVDSDRKIEPRMENGFHEELVNFWMIDMFELDQNITEQKKNGNLPVGFLPTEKSISTSASVAVSTINSPTTTTINVPKTNETEEFSTLSPISENYAIYQQWWFPVLILLALLVLIFVFLILKKHINTEYEPI
;
A
#
# COMPACT_ATOMS: atom_id res chain seq x y z
N MET A 1 8.54 12.62 -10.84
CA MET A 1 8.22 11.95 -9.56
C MET A 1 8.37 10.45 -9.74
N LEU A 2 8.91 9.76 -8.74
CA LEU A 2 8.80 8.30 -8.62
C LEU A 2 7.66 7.99 -7.66
N CYS A 3 6.74 7.11 -8.05
CA CYS A 3 5.65 6.64 -7.20
C CYS A 3 5.73 5.10 -7.13
N GLY A 4 5.65 4.55 -5.93
CA GLY A 4 5.80 3.13 -5.67
C GLY A 4 4.76 2.64 -4.68
N VAL A 5 4.25 1.44 -4.92
CA VAL A 5 3.33 0.71 -4.04
C VAL A 5 3.77 -0.76 -3.93
N ALA A 6 3.27 -1.47 -2.93
CA ALA A 6 3.41 -2.92 -2.82
C ALA A 6 2.11 -3.67 -3.20
N GLU A 7 2.24 -4.86 -3.82
CA GLU A 7 1.10 -5.74 -4.18
C GLU A 7 0.12 -5.92 -3.03
N HIS A 8 0.63 -6.10 -1.80
CA HIS A 8 -0.16 -6.28 -0.60
C HIS A 8 -0.04 -5.09 0.37
N GLU A 9 -0.23 -3.87 -0.13
CA GLU A 9 -0.37 -2.67 0.71
C GLU A 9 -1.39 -2.91 1.80
N PHE A 10 -1.04 -2.71 3.07
CA PHE A 10 -1.91 -2.79 4.25
C PHE A 10 -2.89 -3.99 4.36
N GLU A 11 -2.76 -5.03 3.54
CA GLU A 11 -3.77 -6.10 3.39
C GLU A 11 -4.10 -6.81 4.72
N LYS A 12 -3.07 -7.03 5.54
CA LYS A 12 -3.15 -7.78 6.80
C LYS A 12 -3.45 -6.92 8.02
N PHE A 13 -3.53 -5.60 7.89
CA PHE A 13 -3.77 -4.73 9.04
C PHE A 13 -5.26 -4.63 9.35
N GLN A 14 -5.65 -5.13 10.52
CA GLN A 14 -7.00 -4.95 11.05
C GLN A 14 -7.06 -3.65 11.85
N TYR A 15 -7.52 -2.58 11.22
CA TYR A 15 -7.76 -1.31 11.91
C TYR A 15 -9.16 -1.28 12.51
N ASN A 16 -9.23 -1.26 13.84
CA ASN A 16 -10.49 -1.13 14.59
C ASN A 16 -11.03 0.32 14.65
N ASN A 17 -10.25 1.29 14.15
CA ASN A 17 -10.59 2.71 14.25
C ASN A 17 -11.06 3.27 12.91
N TYR A 18 -12.09 4.11 12.98
CA TYR A 18 -12.67 4.83 11.85
C TYR A 18 -11.71 5.91 11.32
N TYR A 19 -10.70 5.52 10.55
CA TYR A 19 -9.97 6.46 9.71
C TYR A 19 -10.66 6.55 8.35
N VAL A 20 -10.88 7.78 7.88
CA VAL A 20 -11.43 8.07 6.55
C VAL A 20 -10.26 8.15 5.58
N SER A 21 -9.82 6.99 5.12
CA SER A 21 -8.83 6.83 4.06
C SER A 21 -9.49 7.34 2.75
N GLY A 22 -8.91 8.34 2.08
CA GLY A 22 -9.53 8.95 0.89
C GLY A 22 -9.90 10.44 1.00
N ARG A 23 -9.54 11.14 2.09
CA ARG A 23 -9.76 12.60 2.19
C ARG A 23 -9.11 13.43 1.08
N PHE A 24 -8.16 12.87 0.34
CA PHE A 24 -7.52 13.53 -0.80
C PHE A 24 -8.44 13.62 -2.04
N LEU A 25 -9.57 12.91 -2.05
CA LEU A 25 -10.57 12.95 -3.14
C LEU A 25 -11.60 14.07 -2.95
N ASP A 26 -11.48 14.90 -1.90
CA ASP A 26 -12.32 16.08 -1.67
C ASP A 26 -13.84 15.82 -1.72
N PHE A 27 -14.29 14.63 -1.26
CA PHE A 27 -15.72 14.34 -1.08
C PHE A 27 -16.37 15.31 -0.09
N GLU A 28 -17.60 15.71 -0.37
CA GLU A 28 -18.42 16.54 0.53
C GLU A 28 -18.92 15.74 1.75
N ASN A 29 -19.10 14.42 1.58
CA ASN A 29 -19.59 13.48 2.58
C ASN A 29 -18.62 12.31 2.79
N PRO A 30 -17.35 12.59 3.17
CA PRO A 30 -16.29 11.60 3.11
C PRO A 30 -16.48 10.47 4.14
N VAL A 31 -17.19 10.72 5.25
CA VAL A 31 -17.49 9.69 6.26
C VAL A 31 -18.49 8.68 5.70
N GLU A 32 -19.60 9.15 5.15
CA GLU A 32 -20.66 8.30 4.61
C GLU A 32 -20.17 7.46 3.43
N VAL A 33 -19.41 8.05 2.51
CA VAL A 33 -18.81 7.35 1.36
C VAL A 33 -17.91 6.21 1.84
N VAL A 34 -16.96 6.49 2.74
CA VAL A 34 -16.03 5.46 3.25
C VAL A 34 -16.76 4.38 4.05
N MET A 35 -17.79 4.73 4.82
CA MET A 35 -18.59 3.76 5.55
C MET A 35 -19.35 2.81 4.62
N ILE A 36 -19.97 3.34 3.56
CA ILE A 36 -20.66 2.53 2.56
C ILE A 36 -19.67 1.62 1.82
N TYR A 37 -18.50 2.14 1.44
CA TYR A 37 -17.43 1.34 0.86
C TYR A 37 -17.03 0.17 1.76
N ARG A 38 -16.75 0.45 3.03
CA ARG A 38 -16.36 -0.56 4.02
C ARG A 38 -17.43 -1.62 4.25
N SER A 39 -18.68 -1.21 4.37
CA SER A 39 -19.78 -2.12 4.71
C SER A 39 -20.23 -2.99 3.55
N ASN A 40 -20.13 -2.50 2.31
CA ASN A 40 -20.80 -3.13 1.17
C ASN A 40 -19.86 -3.65 0.08
N TYR A 41 -18.66 -3.09 -0.05
CA TYR A 41 -17.80 -3.32 -1.21
C TYR A 41 -16.38 -3.78 -0.87
N THR A 42 -15.89 -3.50 0.34
CA THR A 42 -14.58 -4.00 0.76
C THR A 42 -14.54 -5.52 0.68
N ASN A 43 -13.56 -6.04 -0.05
CA ASN A 43 -13.33 -7.44 -0.35
C ASN A 43 -14.52 -8.14 -1.06
N SER A 44 -15.43 -7.39 -1.69
CA SER A 44 -16.51 -8.00 -2.50
C SER A 44 -15.98 -8.55 -3.83
N SER A 45 -14.82 -8.05 -4.30
CA SER A 45 -14.04 -8.61 -5.40
C SER A 45 -12.54 -8.59 -5.03
N ALA A 46 -11.72 -9.32 -5.78
CA ALA A 46 -10.26 -9.31 -5.57
C ALA A 46 -9.61 -7.93 -5.84
N ALA A 47 -10.26 -7.07 -6.63
CA ALA A 47 -9.80 -5.72 -6.91
C ALA A 47 -10.22 -4.71 -5.84
N LEU A 48 -11.36 -4.94 -5.18
CA LEU A 48 -11.90 -4.05 -4.14
C LEU A 48 -11.31 -4.41 -2.79
N VAL A 49 -10.13 -3.87 -2.50
CA VAL A 49 -9.35 -4.14 -1.28
C VAL A 49 -9.85 -3.36 -0.06
N ASN A 50 -9.16 -3.45 1.08
CA ASN A 50 -9.52 -2.64 2.25
C ASN A 50 -9.25 -1.14 2.00
N SER A 51 -9.87 -0.27 2.80
CA SER A 51 -9.81 1.19 2.59
C SER A 51 -8.40 1.78 2.62
N ASP A 52 -7.46 1.20 3.37
CA ASP A 52 -6.10 1.71 3.48
C ASP A 52 -5.28 1.33 2.25
N SER A 53 -5.35 0.07 1.83
CA SER A 53 -4.82 -0.38 0.54
C SER A 53 -5.39 0.47 -0.61
N SER A 54 -6.70 0.66 -0.63
CA SER A 54 -7.39 1.48 -1.63
C SER A 54 -6.88 2.90 -1.63
N SER A 55 -6.68 3.51 -0.46
CA SER A 55 -6.12 4.85 -0.39
C SER A 55 -4.73 4.96 -1.01
N VAL A 56 -3.89 3.93 -0.88
CA VAL A 56 -2.54 3.94 -1.48
C VAL A 56 -2.65 3.80 -3.00
N PHE A 57 -3.39 2.81 -3.50
CA PHE A 57 -3.50 2.58 -4.94
C PHE A 57 -4.20 3.75 -5.66
N VAL A 58 -5.30 4.24 -5.11
CA VAL A 58 -6.04 5.36 -5.71
C VAL A 58 -5.25 6.67 -5.62
N SER A 59 -4.54 6.93 -4.50
CA SER A 59 -3.69 8.13 -4.42
C SER A 59 -2.50 8.05 -5.37
N ALA A 60 -1.87 6.88 -5.52
CA ALA A 60 -0.79 6.68 -6.48
C ALA A 60 -1.26 6.98 -7.92
N ALA A 61 -2.42 6.47 -8.33
CA ALA A 61 -2.98 6.74 -9.65
C ALA A 61 -3.34 8.23 -9.83
N THR A 62 -4.14 8.79 -8.93
CA THR A 62 -4.66 10.16 -9.04
C THR A 62 -3.56 11.23 -8.94
N TYR A 63 -2.58 11.07 -8.04
CA TYR A 63 -1.43 11.98 -7.99
C TYR A 63 -0.53 11.85 -9.22
N SER A 64 -0.34 10.64 -9.73
CA SER A 64 0.43 10.43 -10.96
C SER A 64 -0.23 11.15 -12.14
N GLU A 65 -1.54 10.98 -12.32
CA GLU A 65 -2.30 11.67 -13.35
C GLU A 65 -2.28 13.19 -13.15
N ALA A 66 -2.56 13.69 -11.96
CA ALA A 66 -2.57 15.13 -11.67
C ALA A 66 -1.22 15.79 -11.99
N LEU A 67 -0.11 15.13 -11.65
CA LEU A 67 1.24 15.62 -11.95
C LEU A 67 1.55 15.60 -13.44
N VAL A 68 1.16 14.54 -14.16
CA VAL A 68 1.32 14.50 -15.62
C VAL A 68 0.50 15.61 -16.28
N ASN A 69 -0.73 15.82 -15.85
CA ASN A 69 -1.61 16.89 -16.36
C ASN A 69 -1.06 18.29 -16.06
N ALA A 70 -0.27 18.45 -14.99
CA ALA A 70 0.45 19.68 -14.68
C ALA A 70 1.77 19.86 -15.49
N GLY A 71 2.09 18.95 -16.41
CA GLY A 71 3.32 18.97 -17.21
C GLY A 71 4.52 18.30 -16.54
N GLY A 72 4.30 17.57 -15.45
CA GLY A 72 5.32 16.79 -14.76
C GLY A 72 5.59 15.44 -15.43
N GLU A 73 6.74 14.86 -15.12
CA GLU A 73 7.09 13.51 -15.54
C GLU A 73 6.98 12.56 -14.35
N VAL A 74 6.23 11.47 -14.51
CA VAL A 74 5.96 10.49 -13.44
C VAL A 74 6.38 9.10 -13.89
N TYR A 75 6.92 8.30 -12.98
CA TYR A 75 7.19 6.89 -13.17
C TYR A 75 6.55 6.12 -12.00
N LEU A 76 5.62 5.22 -12.33
CA LEU A 76 4.86 4.43 -11.37
C LEU A 76 5.35 2.97 -11.38
N PHE A 77 5.51 2.36 -10.20
CA PHE A 77 5.77 0.93 -10.08
C PHE A 77 4.95 0.28 -8.96
N GLU A 78 4.79 -1.03 -9.08
CA GLU A 78 4.27 -1.90 -8.03
C GLU A 78 5.29 -3.00 -7.75
N SER A 79 5.80 -3.06 -6.53
CA SER A 79 6.58 -4.20 -6.06
C SER A 79 5.66 -5.41 -5.94
N ARG A 80 6.03 -6.52 -6.58
CA ARG A 80 5.39 -7.85 -6.50
C ARG A 80 6.36 -8.94 -6.02
N GLN A 81 7.48 -8.53 -5.42
CA GLN A 81 8.55 -9.44 -5.05
C GLN A 81 8.07 -10.54 -4.11
N LYS A 82 8.39 -11.78 -4.46
CA LYS A 82 8.05 -12.97 -3.67
C LYS A 82 9.06 -13.18 -2.52
N PRO A 83 8.66 -13.85 -1.42
CA PRO A 83 7.40 -14.58 -1.22
C PRO A 83 6.18 -13.69 -0.93
N TYR A 84 6.40 -12.47 -0.44
CA TYR A 84 5.34 -11.55 -0.08
C TYR A 84 5.92 -10.13 0.01
N THR A 85 5.23 -9.16 -0.60
CA THR A 85 5.61 -7.75 -0.57
C THR A 85 4.44 -6.94 -0.02
N MET A 86 4.72 -6.12 0.98
CA MET A 86 3.74 -5.31 1.70
C MET A 86 4.31 -3.93 1.97
N HIS A 87 3.54 -3.08 2.63
CA HIS A 87 3.98 -1.74 3.00
C HIS A 87 5.40 -1.78 3.62
N ILE A 88 6.34 -1.00 3.03
CA ILE A 88 7.74 -0.85 3.45
C ILE A 88 8.65 -2.07 3.18
N SER A 89 8.15 -3.19 2.64
CA SER A 89 8.99 -4.39 2.48
C SER A 89 10.14 -4.21 1.48
N ASP A 90 10.01 -3.33 0.50
CA ASP A 90 11.03 -3.00 -0.48
C ASP A 90 12.09 -2.00 0.04
N MET A 91 11.83 -1.37 1.20
CA MET A 91 12.75 -0.40 1.80
C MET A 91 14.14 -1.00 2.06
N GLN A 92 14.23 -2.30 2.35
CA GLN A 92 15.52 -2.96 2.56
C GLN A 92 16.47 -2.84 1.38
N PHE A 93 15.94 -2.89 0.15
CA PHE A 93 16.73 -2.76 -1.08
C PHE A 93 17.13 -1.31 -1.36
N PHE A 94 16.35 -0.35 -0.87
CA PHE A 94 16.68 1.08 -0.96
C PHE A 94 17.79 1.47 0.04
N ILE A 95 17.69 1.02 1.29
CA ILE A 95 18.63 1.42 2.36
C ILE A 95 19.83 0.48 2.50
N GLY A 96 19.81 -0.67 1.80
CA GLY A 96 20.86 -1.69 1.86
C GLY A 96 20.92 -2.43 3.20
N ILE A 97 19.78 -2.63 3.86
CA ILE A 97 19.69 -3.35 5.14
C ILE A 97 18.73 -4.54 4.99
N HIS A 98 19.29 -5.73 4.84
CA HIS A 98 18.56 -7.00 4.76
C HIS A 98 18.36 -7.60 6.14
N ARG A 99 17.16 -8.15 6.39
CA ARG A 99 16.84 -8.80 7.68
C ARG A 99 16.95 -10.32 7.62
N GLU A 100 17.01 -10.86 6.41
CA GLU A 100 17.06 -12.27 6.12
C GLU A 100 18.42 -12.85 6.49
N SER A 101 18.43 -14.08 7.00
CA SER A 101 19.66 -14.78 7.37
C SER A 101 20.47 -15.23 6.16
N VAL A 102 19.82 -15.37 5.00
CA VAL A 102 20.42 -15.78 3.74
C VAL A 102 20.13 -14.72 2.70
N HIS A 103 21.18 -14.13 2.14
CA HIS A 103 21.09 -13.19 1.03
C HIS A 103 21.06 -13.97 -0.29
N THR A 104 20.01 -13.78 -1.09
CA THR A 104 19.81 -14.52 -2.34
C THR A 104 20.33 -13.73 -3.55
N THR A 105 20.51 -14.42 -4.68
CA THR A 105 20.85 -13.78 -5.97
C THR A 105 19.81 -12.73 -6.39
N ASP A 106 18.53 -12.96 -6.09
CA ASP A 106 17.45 -12.03 -6.42
C ASP A 106 17.55 -10.74 -5.58
N MET A 107 17.91 -10.86 -4.30
CA MET A 107 18.18 -9.69 -3.44
C MET A 107 19.34 -8.85 -3.98
N ASP A 108 20.41 -9.51 -4.43
CA ASP A 108 21.55 -8.88 -5.09
C ASP A 108 21.13 -8.08 -6.35
N ILE A 109 20.18 -8.63 -7.12
CA ILE A 109 19.62 -7.95 -8.30
C ILE A 109 18.78 -6.75 -7.88
N LEU A 110 17.92 -6.89 -6.87
CA LEU A 110 17.06 -5.83 -6.36
C LEU A 110 17.87 -4.67 -5.76
N ASP A 111 18.90 -4.96 -4.97
CA ASP A 111 19.82 -3.95 -4.41
C ASP A 111 20.44 -3.09 -5.52
N ARG A 112 20.94 -3.76 -6.57
CA ARG A 112 21.52 -3.06 -7.74
C ARG A 112 20.45 -2.30 -8.50
N PHE A 113 19.24 -2.84 -8.64
CA PHE A 113 18.14 -2.20 -9.33
C PHE A 113 17.74 -0.90 -8.63
N TYR A 114 17.38 -0.96 -7.34
CA TYR A 114 16.93 0.21 -6.56
C TYR A 114 18.02 1.28 -6.48
N SER A 115 19.27 0.88 -6.22
CA SER A 115 20.40 1.81 -6.18
C SER A 115 20.59 2.54 -7.52
N LYS A 116 20.57 1.82 -8.64
CA LYS A 116 20.71 2.41 -9.98
C LYS A 116 19.52 3.28 -10.34
N MET A 117 18.30 2.82 -10.06
CA MET A 117 17.05 3.54 -10.30
C MET A 117 17.11 4.93 -9.67
N LEU A 118 17.48 5.02 -8.39
CA LEU A 118 17.52 6.29 -7.66
C LEU A 118 18.65 7.19 -8.12
N VAL A 119 19.84 6.64 -8.38
CA VAL A 119 20.97 7.42 -8.90
C VAL A 119 20.66 7.98 -10.29
N ASN A 120 20.03 7.19 -11.16
CA ASN A 120 19.65 7.64 -12.49
C ASN A 120 18.55 8.69 -12.43
N PHE A 121 17.51 8.46 -11.65
CA PHE A 121 16.41 9.40 -11.50
C PHE A 121 16.87 10.75 -10.93
N THR A 122 17.73 10.74 -9.91
CA THR A 122 18.26 11.99 -9.33
C THR A 122 19.20 12.75 -10.26
N LYS A 123 19.95 12.05 -11.12
CA LYS A 123 20.89 12.69 -12.06
C LYS A 123 20.25 13.14 -13.36
N PHE A 124 19.31 12.36 -13.88
CA PHE A 124 18.82 12.49 -15.25
C PHE A 124 17.31 12.70 -15.34
N GLY A 125 16.57 12.60 -14.22
CA GLY A 125 15.11 12.63 -14.23
C GLY A 125 14.44 11.33 -14.68
N GLU A 126 15.23 10.34 -15.11
CA GLU A 126 14.77 9.08 -15.70
C GLU A 126 15.39 7.88 -14.95
N PRO A 127 14.59 6.96 -14.36
CA PRO A 127 15.11 5.85 -13.57
C PRO A 127 15.81 4.78 -14.44
N SER A 128 15.29 4.54 -15.64
CA SER A 128 15.80 3.55 -16.60
C SER A 128 15.27 3.84 -18.01
N PRO A 129 16.08 3.65 -19.07
CA PRO A 129 15.67 3.81 -20.47
C PRO A 129 14.45 2.96 -20.89
N ASN A 130 14.26 1.81 -20.23
CA ASN A 130 13.18 0.88 -20.54
C ASN A 130 11.93 1.11 -19.69
N TRP A 131 12.00 2.02 -18.71
CA TRP A 131 10.86 2.35 -17.87
C TRP A 131 10.14 3.55 -18.47
N GLN A 132 8.98 3.28 -19.05
CA GLN A 132 8.18 4.33 -19.69
C GLN A 132 7.56 5.25 -18.63
N LYS A 133 7.51 6.55 -18.97
CA LYS A 133 6.75 7.55 -18.19
C LYS A 133 5.29 7.12 -18.08
N TYR A 134 4.65 7.49 -16.98
CA TYR A 134 3.23 7.26 -16.74
C TYR A 134 2.39 8.02 -17.78
N ASP A 135 1.49 7.30 -18.43
CA ASP A 135 0.49 7.77 -19.39
C ASP A 135 -0.88 7.51 -18.76
N PRO A 136 -1.61 8.55 -18.34
CA PRO A 136 -2.93 8.40 -17.71
C PRO A 136 -3.92 7.59 -18.56
N ALA A 137 -3.82 7.65 -19.90
CA ALA A 137 -4.72 6.92 -20.79
C ALA A 137 -4.49 5.40 -20.77
N LYS A 138 -3.30 4.95 -20.34
CA LYS A 138 -2.94 3.52 -20.25
C LYS A 138 -2.85 3.03 -18.82
N MET A 139 -2.68 3.95 -17.87
CA MET A 139 -2.33 3.66 -16.49
C MET A 139 -1.13 2.71 -16.41
N ASN A 140 -0.08 2.97 -17.21
CA ASN A 140 1.07 2.07 -17.29
C ASN A 140 1.97 2.18 -16.07
N PHE A 141 2.51 1.06 -15.62
CA PHE A 141 3.36 0.97 -14.44
C PHE A 141 4.42 -0.13 -14.63
N LEU A 142 5.51 -0.06 -13.88
CA LEU A 142 6.48 -1.13 -13.81
C LEU A 142 6.04 -2.15 -12.75
N SER A 143 5.73 -3.37 -13.19
CA SER A 143 5.55 -4.54 -12.33
C SER A 143 6.93 -5.05 -11.93
N LEU A 144 7.33 -4.79 -10.68
CA LEU A 144 8.67 -5.06 -10.17
C LEU A 144 8.69 -6.41 -9.45
N GLU A 145 9.23 -7.40 -10.15
CA GLU A 145 9.43 -8.76 -9.66
C GLU A 145 10.73 -9.30 -10.26
N VAL A 146 11.52 -9.99 -9.43
CA VAL A 146 12.73 -10.68 -9.85
C VAL A 146 12.69 -12.11 -9.32
N ASP A 147 12.89 -13.06 -10.23
CA ASP A 147 13.13 -14.47 -9.93
C ASP A 147 14.15 -14.99 -10.95
N SER A 148 15.41 -15.12 -10.52
CA SER A 148 16.51 -15.51 -11.40
C SER A 148 16.42 -16.95 -11.87
N ASP A 149 15.84 -17.85 -11.08
CA ASP A 149 15.65 -19.25 -11.43
C ASP A 149 14.58 -19.41 -12.52
N ARG A 150 13.51 -18.63 -12.44
CA ARG A 150 12.41 -18.61 -13.41
C ARG A 150 12.60 -17.60 -14.54
N LYS A 151 13.68 -16.81 -14.49
CA LYS A 151 13.98 -15.72 -15.44
C LYS A 151 12.86 -14.68 -15.51
N ILE A 152 12.27 -14.37 -14.35
CA ILE A 152 11.31 -13.27 -14.22
C ILE A 152 12.11 -11.99 -13.99
N GLU A 153 11.80 -10.99 -14.81
CA GLU A 153 12.40 -9.66 -14.74
C GLU A 153 11.31 -8.58 -14.64
N PRO A 154 11.65 -7.37 -14.16
CA PRO A 154 10.70 -6.27 -14.09
C PRO A 154 10.14 -5.93 -15.48
N ARG A 155 8.84 -5.68 -15.57
CA ARG A 155 8.15 -5.48 -16.85
C ARG A 155 7.13 -4.36 -16.79
N MET A 156 6.93 -3.67 -17.91
CA MET A 156 5.86 -2.67 -18.03
C MET A 156 4.51 -3.38 -18.19
N GLU A 157 3.53 -2.97 -17.41
CA GLU A 157 2.12 -3.38 -17.49
C GLU A 157 1.23 -2.14 -17.63
N ASN A 158 -0.05 -2.35 -17.98
CA ASN A 158 -1.08 -1.31 -18.11
C ASN A 158 -2.25 -1.61 -17.16
N GLY A 159 -3.14 -0.65 -16.98
CA GLY A 159 -4.35 -0.83 -16.17
C GLY A 159 -4.06 -0.94 -14.67
N PHE A 160 -3.13 -0.12 -14.16
CA PHE A 160 -2.80 -0.07 -12.73
C PHE A 160 -4.06 0.09 -11.86
N HIS A 161 -4.48 -1.00 -11.20
CA HIS A 161 -5.68 -1.05 -10.34
C HIS A 161 -6.92 -0.39 -10.95
N GLU A 162 -7.12 -0.50 -12.27
CA GLU A 162 -8.12 0.27 -13.02
C GLU A 162 -9.55 0.09 -12.46
N GLU A 163 -9.96 -1.13 -12.12
CA GLU A 163 -11.28 -1.39 -11.52
C GLU A 163 -11.48 -0.62 -10.21
N LEU A 164 -10.49 -0.68 -9.31
CA LEU A 164 -10.53 -0.01 -8.02
C LEU A 164 -10.49 1.51 -8.19
N VAL A 165 -9.63 2.02 -9.06
CA VAL A 165 -9.51 3.45 -9.33
C VAL A 165 -10.81 3.98 -9.91
N ASN A 166 -11.38 3.32 -10.91
CA ASN A 166 -12.67 3.71 -11.50
C ASN A 166 -13.80 3.66 -10.49
N PHE A 167 -13.85 2.64 -9.64
CA PHE A 167 -14.84 2.55 -8.57
C PHE A 167 -14.80 3.78 -7.65
N TRP A 168 -13.62 4.21 -7.22
CA TRP A 168 -13.49 5.40 -6.36
C TRP A 168 -13.73 6.72 -7.12
N MET A 169 -13.29 6.81 -8.36
CA MET A 169 -13.37 8.06 -9.15
C MET A 169 -14.73 8.28 -9.81
N ILE A 170 -15.52 7.23 -9.98
CA ILE A 170 -16.83 7.27 -10.63
C ILE A 170 -17.93 6.98 -9.61
N ASP A 171 -17.98 5.74 -9.11
CA ASP A 171 -19.11 5.26 -8.31
C ASP A 171 -19.19 5.98 -6.96
N MET A 172 -18.05 6.19 -6.29
CA MET A 172 -18.02 6.88 -5.00
C MET A 172 -18.27 8.39 -5.11
N PHE A 173 -17.90 9.03 -6.23
CA PHE A 173 -18.27 10.42 -6.51
C PHE A 173 -19.77 10.57 -6.79
N GLU A 174 -20.37 9.64 -7.54
CA GLU A 174 -21.81 9.63 -7.76
C GLU A 174 -22.56 9.44 -6.44
N LEU A 175 -22.07 8.53 -5.57
CA LEU A 175 -22.60 8.34 -4.23
C LEU A 175 -22.53 9.63 -3.40
N ASP A 176 -21.40 10.33 -3.41
CA ASP A 176 -21.20 11.58 -2.68
C ASP A 176 -22.18 12.68 -3.13
N GLN A 177 -22.39 12.81 -4.45
CA GLN A 177 -23.35 13.75 -5.02
C GLN A 177 -24.78 13.40 -4.58
N ASN A 178 -25.16 12.13 -4.65
CA ASN A 178 -26.47 11.65 -4.24
C ASN A 178 -26.75 11.93 -2.75
N ILE A 179 -25.77 11.74 -1.87
CA ILE A 179 -25.89 12.06 -0.44
C ILE A 179 -26.06 13.57 -0.25
N THR A 180 -25.28 14.37 -0.99
CA THR A 180 -25.38 15.84 -0.95
C THR A 180 -26.77 16.33 -1.34
N GLU A 181 -27.36 15.80 -2.41
CA GLU A 181 -28.71 16.15 -2.85
C GLU A 181 -29.78 15.76 -1.83
N GLN A 182 -29.68 14.57 -1.23
CA GLN A 182 -30.61 14.12 -0.19
C GLN A 182 -30.58 15.06 1.02
N LYS A 183 -29.39 15.45 1.49
CA LYS A 183 -29.22 16.40 2.59
C LYS A 183 -29.84 17.77 2.26
N LYS A 184 -29.66 18.28 1.04
CA LYS A 184 -30.27 19.55 0.59
C LYS A 184 -31.79 19.50 0.55
N ASN A 185 -32.36 18.35 0.20
CA ASN A 185 -33.81 18.16 0.11
C ASN A 185 -34.48 17.92 1.49
N GLY A 186 -33.73 18.03 2.59
CA GLY A 186 -34.25 17.79 3.94
C GLY A 186 -34.46 16.30 4.26
N ASN A 187 -34.07 15.41 3.35
CA ASN A 187 -33.99 13.99 3.61
C ASN A 187 -32.65 13.75 4.33
N LEU A 188 -32.67 13.80 5.66
CA LEU A 188 -31.53 13.33 6.44
C LEU A 188 -31.25 11.87 6.00
N PRO A 189 -29.99 11.51 5.74
CA PRO A 189 -29.65 10.12 5.46
C PRO A 189 -30.02 9.31 6.71
N VAL A 190 -31.20 8.69 6.68
CA VAL A 190 -31.65 7.74 7.70
C VAL A 190 -30.58 6.67 7.76
N GLY A 191 -30.00 6.46 8.95
CA GLY A 191 -28.83 5.61 9.16
C GLY A 191 -28.82 4.43 8.20
N PHE A 192 -27.87 4.47 7.25
CA PHE A 192 -27.71 3.46 6.21
C PHE A 192 -27.18 2.18 6.86
N LEU A 193 -28.09 1.42 7.46
CA LEU A 193 -27.89 -0.01 7.68
C LEU A 193 -27.81 -0.68 6.30
N PRO A 194 -26.90 -1.65 6.13
CA PRO A 194 -26.58 -2.23 4.83
C PRO A 194 -27.85 -2.86 4.26
N THR A 195 -28.40 -2.24 3.23
CA THR A 195 -29.46 -2.83 2.43
C THR A 195 -28.81 -3.24 1.13
N GLU A 196 -28.76 -4.56 0.90
CA GLU A 196 -28.41 -5.16 -0.38
C GLU A 196 -29.13 -4.44 -1.51
N LYS A 197 -28.40 -3.62 -2.26
CA LYS A 197 -28.85 -3.17 -3.57
C LYS A 197 -27.69 -3.32 -4.53
N SER A 198 -27.80 -4.36 -5.33
CA SER A 198 -26.96 -4.66 -6.47
C SER A 198 -26.81 -3.42 -7.35
N ILE A 199 -25.61 -2.87 -7.40
CA ILE A 199 -25.23 -1.95 -8.47
C ILE A 199 -24.99 -2.82 -9.71
N SER A 200 -25.76 -2.52 -10.74
CA SER A 200 -25.66 -3.10 -12.07
C SER A 200 -24.42 -2.54 -12.75
N THR A 201 -23.36 -3.34 -12.86
CA THR A 201 -22.19 -3.04 -13.68
C THR A 201 -22.62 -3.04 -15.15
N SER A 202 -22.88 -1.86 -15.70
CA SER A 202 -23.08 -1.65 -17.13
C SER A 202 -21.80 -1.12 -17.77
N ALA A 203 -20.75 -1.94 -17.80
CA ALA A 203 -19.64 -1.76 -18.73
C ALA A 203 -19.84 -2.75 -19.89
N SER A 204 -20.47 -2.27 -20.96
CA SER A 204 -20.59 -3.03 -22.20
C SER A 204 -19.24 -3.05 -22.91
N VAL A 205 -18.45 -4.10 -22.68
CA VAL A 205 -17.31 -4.41 -23.53
C VAL A 205 -17.87 -4.97 -24.84
N ALA A 206 -17.77 -4.18 -25.90
CA ALA A 206 -18.07 -4.61 -27.26
C ALA A 206 -17.05 -5.65 -27.71
N VAL A 207 -17.35 -6.94 -27.50
CA VAL A 207 -16.61 -8.05 -28.10
C VAL A 207 -17.18 -8.29 -29.51
N SER A 208 -16.42 -7.88 -30.53
CA SER A 208 -16.72 -8.20 -31.91
C SER A 208 -16.66 -9.71 -32.14
N THR A 209 -17.78 -10.25 -32.61
CA THR A 209 -18.07 -11.64 -32.94
C THR A 209 -17.17 -12.18 -34.05
N ILE A 210 -16.51 -13.33 -33.82
CA ILE A 210 -16.15 -14.29 -34.88
C ILE A 210 -16.41 -15.73 -34.40
N ASN A 211 -17.51 -16.30 -34.91
CA ASN A 211 -17.82 -17.70 -35.24
C ASN A 211 -17.29 -18.85 -34.36
N SER A 212 -18.23 -19.54 -33.70
CA SER A 212 -18.16 -20.96 -33.24
C SER A 212 -18.28 -21.94 -34.44
N PRO A 213 -18.27 -23.30 -34.29
CA PRO A 213 -18.23 -24.11 -33.05
C PRO A 213 -17.31 -25.36 -33.09
N THR A 214 -16.99 -25.93 -31.91
CA THR A 214 -17.03 -27.39 -31.68
C THR A 214 -17.07 -27.67 -30.18
N THR A 215 -18.12 -28.34 -29.75
CA THR A 215 -18.36 -28.87 -28.40
C THR A 215 -17.37 -29.99 -28.09
N THR A 216 -16.65 -29.92 -26.97
CA THR A 216 -16.05 -31.11 -26.35
C THR A 216 -16.20 -31.01 -24.84
N THR A 217 -17.10 -31.84 -24.33
CA THR A 217 -17.35 -32.07 -22.90
C THR A 217 -16.17 -32.84 -22.33
N ILE A 218 -15.40 -32.24 -21.43
CA ILE A 218 -14.39 -32.96 -20.62
C ILE A 218 -14.84 -32.92 -19.17
N ASN A 219 -15.26 -34.09 -18.67
CA ASN A 219 -15.46 -34.35 -17.25
C ASN A 219 -14.10 -34.37 -16.55
N VAL A 220 -13.90 -33.48 -15.57
CA VAL A 220 -12.76 -33.54 -14.66
C VAL A 220 -13.20 -34.19 -13.34
N PRO A 221 -12.49 -35.19 -12.81
CA PRO A 221 -12.89 -35.90 -11.59
C PRO A 221 -12.71 -35.04 -10.35
N LYS A 222 -13.67 -35.15 -9.41
CA LYS A 222 -13.52 -34.73 -8.02
C LYS A 222 -12.47 -35.62 -7.35
N THR A 223 -11.34 -35.05 -6.97
CA THR A 223 -10.42 -35.65 -6.01
C THR A 223 -10.61 -34.96 -4.67
N ASN A 224 -11.06 -35.73 -3.69
CA ASN A 224 -11.11 -35.34 -2.29
C ASN A 224 -9.69 -35.51 -1.71
N GLU A 225 -9.02 -34.43 -1.36
CA GLU A 225 -7.86 -34.48 -0.48
C GLU A 225 -8.10 -33.53 0.70
N THR A 226 -8.18 -34.17 1.87
CA THR A 226 -8.23 -33.58 3.19
C THR A 226 -6.81 -33.22 3.58
N GLU A 227 -6.46 -31.93 3.56
CA GLU A 227 -5.26 -31.43 4.23
C GLU A 227 -5.65 -30.75 5.54
N GLU A 228 -5.15 -31.32 6.64
CA GLU A 228 -5.25 -30.77 7.99
C GLU A 228 -4.48 -29.46 8.10
N PHE A 229 -5.22 -28.35 8.04
CA PHE A 229 -4.70 -27.03 8.37
C PHE A 229 -4.43 -26.95 9.88
N SER A 230 -3.16 -27.07 10.25
CA SER A 230 -2.69 -26.85 11.62
C SER A 230 -3.01 -25.41 12.04
N THR A 231 -3.84 -25.27 13.07
CA THR A 231 -4.23 -24.01 13.68
C THR A 231 -3.03 -23.32 14.34
N LEU A 232 -2.42 -22.38 13.64
CA LEU A 232 -1.55 -21.37 14.26
C LEU A 232 -2.43 -20.38 15.02
N SER A 233 -2.36 -20.46 16.34
CA SER A 233 -2.95 -19.50 17.27
C SER A 233 -2.55 -18.07 16.92
N PRO A 234 -3.45 -17.07 17.02
CA PRO A 234 -3.11 -15.68 16.78
C PRO A 234 -2.13 -15.20 17.85
N ILE A 235 -0.93 -14.83 17.41
CA ILE A 235 0.08 -14.17 18.23
C ILE A 235 -0.43 -12.75 18.54
N SER A 236 -1.02 -12.60 19.72
CA SER A 236 -1.39 -11.32 20.31
C SER A 236 -0.12 -10.59 20.76
N GLU A 237 0.53 -9.88 19.85
CA GLU A 237 1.66 -8.99 20.19
C GLU A 237 1.18 -7.58 20.52
N ASN A 238 0.78 -7.42 21.78
CA ASN A 238 0.73 -6.12 22.43
C ASN A 238 1.80 -6.10 23.53
N TYR A 239 3.08 -6.32 23.16
CA TYR A 239 4.18 -6.19 24.10
C TYR A 239 4.52 -4.72 24.27
N ALA A 240 3.94 -4.11 25.28
CA ALA A 240 4.28 -2.75 25.65
C ALA A 240 5.81 -2.63 25.85
N ILE A 241 6.41 -1.61 25.23
CA ILE A 241 7.87 -1.41 25.13
C ILE A 241 8.59 -1.52 26.48
N TYR A 242 7.92 -1.17 27.59
CA TYR A 242 8.48 -1.27 28.94
C TYR A 242 8.70 -2.69 29.46
N GLN A 243 8.14 -3.71 28.80
CA GLN A 243 8.32 -5.12 29.15
C GLN A 243 9.50 -5.77 28.41
N GLN A 244 10.14 -5.07 27.49
CA GLN A 244 11.31 -5.57 26.76
C GLN A 244 12.53 -5.61 27.69
N TRP A 245 13.31 -6.70 27.63
CA TRP A 245 14.45 -6.94 28.54
C TRP A 245 15.53 -5.85 28.48
N TRP A 246 15.65 -5.14 27.34
CA TRP A 246 16.61 -4.05 27.14
C TRP A 246 16.12 -2.70 27.69
N PHE A 247 14.81 -2.54 27.95
CA PHE A 247 14.25 -1.26 28.38
C PHE A 247 14.74 -0.81 29.77
N PRO A 248 14.84 -1.69 30.80
CA PRO A 248 15.48 -1.34 32.08
C PRO A 248 16.95 -0.94 31.93
N VAL A 249 17.67 -1.51 30.96
CA VAL A 249 19.08 -1.21 30.71
C VAL A 249 19.25 0.22 30.20
N LEU A 250 18.36 0.69 29.33
CA LEU A 250 18.36 2.09 28.85
C LEU A 250 18.05 3.08 29.96
N ILE A 251 17.11 2.77 30.86
CA ILE A 251 16.81 3.62 32.02
C ILE A 251 18.03 3.74 32.93
N LEU A 252 18.73 2.62 33.19
CA LEU A 252 19.95 2.63 34.00
C LEU A 252 21.05 3.47 33.36
N LEU A 253 21.23 3.38 32.05
CA LEU A 253 22.21 4.18 31.30
C LEU A 253 21.89 5.68 31.42
N ALA A 254 20.62 6.07 31.26
CA ALA A 254 20.20 7.46 31.39
C ALA A 254 20.45 8.01 32.81
N LEU A 255 20.20 7.19 33.85
CA LEU A 255 20.51 7.56 35.24
C LEU A 255 22.01 7.74 35.48
N LEU A 256 22.85 6.87 34.91
CA LEU A 256 24.32 6.99 35.02
C LEU A 256 24.83 8.28 34.36
N VAL A 257 24.29 8.64 33.19
CA VAL A 257 24.63 9.91 32.52
C VAL A 257 24.23 11.11 33.38
N LEU A 258 23.03 11.11 33.97
CA LEU A 258 22.59 12.17 34.87
C LEU A 258 23.48 12.29 36.11
N ILE A 259 23.86 11.17 36.73
CA ILE A 259 24.79 11.17 37.88
C ILE A 259 26.14 11.75 37.46
N PHE A 260 26.66 11.36 36.30
CA PHE A 260 27.94 11.85 35.80
C PHE A 260 27.92 13.36 35.54
N VAL A 261 26.85 13.86 34.91
CA VAL A 261 26.63 15.31 34.71
C VAL A 261 26.57 16.03 36.07
N PHE A 262 25.84 15.48 37.04
CA PHE A 262 25.76 16.07 38.38
C PHE A 262 27.12 16.12 39.10
N LEU A 263 27.95 15.09 38.95
CA LEU A 263 29.29 15.06 39.52
C LEU A 263 30.22 16.10 38.88
N ILE A 264 30.12 16.30 37.55
CA ILE A 264 30.87 17.36 36.85
C ILE A 264 30.44 18.74 37.35
N LEU A 265 29.13 18.99 37.42
CA LEU A 265 28.58 20.27 37.89
C LEU A 265 28.97 20.55 39.35
N LYS A 266 28.89 19.56 40.23
CA LYS A 266 29.31 19.68 41.63
C LYS A 266 30.80 19.96 41.76
N LYS A 267 31.65 19.32 40.94
CA LYS A 267 33.09 19.59 40.90
C LYS A 267 33.36 21.04 40.50
N HIS A 268 32.68 21.55 39.47
CA HIS A 268 32.84 22.93 39.00
C HIS A 268 32.48 23.95 40.09
N ILE A 269 31.35 23.76 40.78
CA ILE A 269 30.92 24.65 41.88
C ILE A 269 31.96 24.69 43.00
N ASN A 270 32.56 23.56 43.36
CA ASN A 270 33.56 23.51 44.42
C ASN A 270 34.91 24.14 44.03
N THR A 271 35.17 24.39 42.75
CA THR A 271 36.44 24.99 42.29
C THR A 271 36.42 26.52 42.34
N GLU A 272 35.25 27.15 42.46
CA GLU A 272 35.08 28.61 42.59
C GLU A 272 35.19 29.12 44.05
N TYR A 273 35.30 28.23 45.04
CA TYR A 273 35.34 28.59 46.47
C TYR A 273 36.69 28.36 47.15
N GLU A 274 37.80 28.29 46.42
CA GLU A 274 39.12 28.42 47.05
C GLU A 274 39.43 29.91 47.30
N PRO A 275 39.49 30.38 48.56
CA PRO A 275 39.91 31.75 48.85
C PRO A 275 41.43 31.88 48.62
N ILE A 276 41.81 32.97 47.95
CA ILE A 276 43.20 33.47 47.88
C ILE A 276 43.70 33.85 49.27
#